data_AF-A0A0S8JBQ5-F1
#
_entry.id   AF-A0A0S8JBQ5-F1
#
_cell.length_a   1.000
_cell.length_b   1.000
_cell.length_c   1.000
_cell.angle_alpha   90.00
_cell.angle_beta   90.00
_cell.angle_gamma   90.00
#
_symmetry.space_group_name_H-M   'P 1'
#
loop_
_entity.id
_entity.type
_entity.pdbx_description
1 polymer ?
#
loop_
_entity_poly.entity_id
_entity_poly.type
_entity_poly.pdbx_seq_one_letter_code
_entity_poly.pdbx_strand_id
1 'polypeptide(L)'
;MAGIHFILGIHNHQPVGNFPHIFREAYEKAYLPFLEVLEKHPKIPLSLHTSGPLWEWIEQEVPDYFDRIKDLVAQNRVEILGGAFYEPILSIIPDIDKLGQLNMTNLLIQQRFSHQGKGMWLAERVWEPHLAKIIGRAGIQYLPLDDYDFMNTGLRESDLLGYYNTEEN
;
A
#
# COMPACT_ATOMS: atom_id res chain seq x y z
N MET A 1 -21.31 -4.55 24.46
CA MET A 1 -20.18 -5.18 23.74
C MET A 1 -19.47 -4.07 22.99
N ALA A 2 -18.14 -4.00 23.06
CA ALA A 2 -17.39 -3.10 22.18
C ALA A 2 -17.53 -3.59 20.73
N GLY A 3 -17.62 -2.67 19.76
CA GLY A 3 -17.65 -3.03 18.34
C GLY A 3 -16.30 -3.60 17.87
N ILE A 4 -16.30 -4.29 16.73
CA ILE A 4 -15.07 -4.70 16.04
C ILE A 4 -14.64 -3.59 15.07
N HIS A 5 -13.34 -3.32 15.01
CA HIS A 5 -12.77 -2.44 14.01
C HIS A 5 -12.45 -3.26 12.74
N PHE A 6 -12.83 -2.73 11.59
CA PHE A 6 -12.56 -3.34 10.29
C PHE A 6 -11.73 -2.38 9.44
N ILE A 7 -10.62 -2.88 8.90
CA ILE A 7 -9.75 -2.15 7.97
C ILE A 7 -9.90 -2.79 6.60
N LEU A 8 -10.31 -2.00 5.62
CA LEU A 8 -10.39 -2.41 4.22
C LEU A 8 -9.14 -1.89 3.49
N GLY A 9 -8.30 -2.81 3.00
CA GLY A 9 -7.10 -2.51 2.24
C GLY A 9 -7.13 -3.11 0.84
N ILE A 10 -6.63 -2.40 -0.16
CA ILE A 10 -6.45 -2.91 -1.53
C ILE A 10 -5.03 -2.64 -2.00
N HIS A 11 -4.48 -3.62 -2.72
CA HIS A 11 -3.19 -3.53 -3.38
C HIS A 11 -3.37 -3.67 -4.90
N ASN A 12 -2.98 -2.62 -5.63
CA ASN A 12 -2.96 -2.60 -7.09
C ASN A 12 -1.52 -2.55 -7.58
N HIS A 13 -1.13 -3.51 -8.40
CA HIS A 13 0.21 -3.56 -8.98
C HIS A 13 0.15 -3.95 -10.46
N GLN A 14 1.02 -3.35 -11.25
CA GLN A 14 1.37 -3.81 -12.58
C GLN A 14 2.90 -3.79 -12.74
N PRO A 15 3.53 -4.89 -13.15
CA PRO A 15 4.98 -4.98 -13.22
C PRO A 15 5.53 -4.15 -14.39
N VAL A 16 6.76 -3.65 -14.22
CA VAL A 16 7.49 -2.98 -15.29
C VAL A 16 7.66 -3.92 -16.49
N GLY A 17 7.44 -3.40 -17.70
CA GLY A 17 7.54 -4.17 -18.93
C GLY A 17 6.27 -4.93 -19.30
N ASN A 18 5.19 -4.82 -18.52
CA ASN A 18 3.89 -5.35 -18.93
C ASN A 18 3.31 -4.56 -20.13
N PHE A 19 2.42 -5.17 -20.88
CA PHE A 19 1.88 -4.55 -22.08
C PHE A 19 0.86 -3.44 -21.76
N PRO A 20 0.84 -2.31 -22.49
CA PRO A 20 -0.08 -1.20 -22.22
C PRO A 20 -1.56 -1.60 -22.17
N HIS A 21 -1.98 -2.55 -23.01
CA HIS A 21 -3.36 -3.03 -23.02
C HIS A 21 -3.73 -3.79 -21.74
N ILE A 22 -2.76 -4.41 -21.05
CA ILE A 22 -3.01 -5.10 -19.77
C ILE A 22 -3.26 -4.08 -18.66
N PHE A 23 -2.51 -2.97 -18.62
CA PHE A 23 -2.80 -1.87 -17.70
C PHE A 23 -4.22 -1.32 -17.94
N ARG A 24 -4.57 -1.09 -19.22
CA ARG A 24 -5.89 -0.58 -19.60
C ARG A 24 -7.01 -1.53 -19.20
N GLU A 25 -6.83 -2.83 -19.47
CA GLU A 25 -7.81 -3.85 -19.11
C GLU A 25 -8.02 -3.94 -17.59
N ALA A 26 -6.94 -3.93 -16.80
CA ALA A 26 -7.02 -3.94 -15.35
C ALA A 26 -7.71 -2.68 -14.79
N TYR A 27 -7.44 -1.52 -15.39
CA TYR A 27 -8.15 -0.29 -15.08
C TYR A 27 -9.65 -0.39 -15.33
N GLU A 28 -10.06 -0.81 -16.52
CA GLU A 28 -11.47 -0.88 -16.92
C GLU A 28 -12.25 -1.95 -16.14
N LYS A 29 -11.59 -3.06 -15.78
CA LYS A 29 -12.27 -4.20 -15.14
C LYS A 29 -12.20 -4.18 -13.61
N ALA A 30 -11.20 -3.52 -13.02
CA ALA A 30 -10.98 -3.57 -11.58
C ALA A 30 -10.88 -2.18 -10.95
N TYR A 31 -9.93 -1.35 -11.36
CA TYR A 31 -9.61 -0.11 -10.64
C TYR A 31 -10.75 0.90 -10.70
N LEU A 32 -11.25 1.20 -11.91
CA LEU A 32 -12.33 2.15 -12.11
C LEU A 32 -13.67 1.68 -11.51
N PRO A 33 -14.16 0.45 -11.79
CA PRO A 33 -15.40 -0.03 -11.21
C PRO A 33 -15.37 -0.05 -9.68
N PHE A 34 -14.23 -0.41 -9.08
CA PHE A 34 -14.08 -0.38 -7.63
C PHE A 34 -14.20 1.05 -7.08
N LEU A 35 -13.51 2.02 -7.69
CA LEU A 35 -13.57 3.43 -7.29
C LEU A 35 -14.99 3.99 -7.40
N GLU A 36 -15.70 3.70 -8.49
CA GLU A 36 -17.09 4.14 -8.70
C GLU A 36 -18.06 3.58 -7.63
N VAL A 37 -17.81 2.37 -7.14
CA VAL A 37 -18.57 1.80 -6.03
C VAL A 37 -18.20 2.50 -4.74
N LEU A 38 -16.91 2.65 -4.43
CA LEU A 38 -16.43 3.32 -3.23
C LEU A 38 -17.02 4.74 -3.08
N GLU A 39 -17.06 5.52 -4.16
CA GLU A 39 -17.60 6.88 -4.15
C GLU A 39 -19.07 6.94 -3.73
N LYS A 40 -19.88 5.94 -4.09
CA LYS A 40 -21.30 5.81 -3.69
C LYS A 40 -21.47 5.47 -2.20
N HIS A 41 -20.40 5.06 -1.52
CA HIS A 41 -20.41 4.69 -0.11
C HIS A 41 -19.51 5.63 0.73
N PRO A 42 -19.94 6.88 0.99
CA PRO A 42 -19.13 7.91 1.65
C PRO A 42 -18.61 7.57 3.06
N LYS A 43 -19.21 6.57 3.71
CA LYS A 43 -18.88 6.14 5.07
C LYS A 43 -17.83 5.03 5.13
N ILE A 44 -17.42 4.47 3.99
CA ILE A 44 -16.41 3.40 3.94
C ILE A 44 -15.04 4.05 3.69
N PRO A 45 -14.12 4.02 4.68
CA PRO A 45 -12.73 4.39 4.45
C PRO A 45 -11.98 3.24 3.77
N LEU A 46 -10.91 3.57 3.05
CA LEU A 46 -10.06 2.61 2.34
C LEU A 46 -8.58 2.93 2.56
N SER A 47 -7.76 1.91 2.78
CA SER A 47 -6.31 1.99 2.58
C SER A 47 -5.97 1.47 1.19
N LEU A 48 -5.31 2.27 0.36
CA LEU A 48 -5.00 1.95 -1.03
C LEU A 48 -3.50 1.95 -1.26
N HIS A 49 -2.96 0.79 -1.60
CA HIS A 49 -1.64 0.67 -2.18
C HIS A 49 -1.73 0.60 -3.70
N THR A 50 -0.89 1.38 -4.39
CA THR A 50 -0.72 1.32 -5.84
C THR A 50 0.77 1.45 -6.13
N SER A 51 1.34 0.50 -6.87
CA SER A 51 2.77 0.50 -7.21
C SER A 51 3.19 1.74 -8.02
N GLY A 52 4.45 2.16 -7.92
CA GLY A 52 4.99 3.34 -8.61
C GLY A 52 4.74 3.36 -10.12
N PRO A 53 5.12 2.31 -10.88
CA PRO A 53 4.85 2.23 -12.32
C PRO A 53 3.35 2.34 -12.68
N LEU A 54 2.48 1.84 -11.81
CA LEU A 54 1.04 1.97 -12.01
C LEU A 54 0.54 3.39 -11.74
N TRP A 55 1.09 4.10 -10.74
CA TRP A 55 0.80 5.53 -10.58
C TRP A 55 1.26 6.35 -11.79
N GLU A 56 2.46 6.10 -12.29
CA GLU A 56 2.97 6.76 -13.49
C GLU A 56 2.06 6.56 -14.70
N TRP A 57 1.60 5.32 -14.92
CA TRP A 57 0.63 5.02 -15.97
C TRP A 57 -0.73 5.70 -15.74
N ILE A 58 -1.25 5.69 -14.51
CA ILE A 58 -2.53 6.31 -14.15
C ILE A 58 -2.50 7.83 -14.41
N GLU A 59 -1.43 8.52 -13.99
CA GLU A 59 -1.28 9.97 -14.19
C GLU A 59 -1.24 10.34 -15.68
N GLN A 60 -0.65 9.48 -16.52
CA GLN A 60 -0.49 9.73 -17.95
C GLN A 60 -1.74 9.39 -18.76
N GLU A 61 -2.35 8.23 -18.50
CA GLU A 61 -3.38 7.65 -19.38
C GLU A 61 -4.81 7.89 -18.89
N VAL A 62 -5.00 8.06 -17.57
CA VAL A 62 -6.32 8.22 -16.94
C VAL A 62 -6.30 9.27 -15.82
N PRO A 63 -5.89 10.52 -16.11
CA PRO A 63 -5.72 11.57 -15.10
C PRO A 63 -7.01 11.86 -14.30
N ASP A 64 -8.19 11.72 -14.91
CA ASP A 64 -9.47 11.88 -14.19
C ASP A 64 -9.63 10.88 -13.03
N TYR A 65 -9.11 9.65 -13.16
CA TYR A 65 -9.10 8.67 -12.07
C TYR A 65 -8.18 9.13 -10.94
N PHE A 66 -7.01 9.67 -11.30
CA PHE A 66 -6.05 10.19 -10.34
C PHE A 66 -6.60 11.34 -9.52
N ASP A 67 -7.26 12.30 -10.16
CA ASP A 67 -7.88 13.45 -9.51
C ASP A 67 -9.01 13.03 -8.56
N ARG A 68 -9.81 12.03 -8.95
CA ARG A 68 -10.82 11.44 -8.06
C ARG A 68 -10.21 10.80 -6.82
N ILE A 69 -9.09 10.08 -6.94
CA ILE A 69 -8.38 9.56 -5.77
C ILE A 69 -7.87 10.69 -4.88
N LYS A 70 -7.26 11.74 -5.46
CA LYS A 70 -6.83 12.94 -4.74
C LYS A 70 -7.96 13.56 -3.91
N ASP A 71 -9.14 13.71 -4.50
CA ASP A 71 -10.31 14.25 -3.80
C ASP A 71 -10.72 13.38 -2.61
N LEU A 72 -10.68 12.05 -2.78
CA LEU A 72 -10.97 11.12 -1.68
C LEU A 72 -9.91 11.17 -0.57
N VAL A 73 -8.63 11.35 -0.92
CA VAL A 73 -7.55 11.54 0.06
C VAL A 73 -7.76 12.85 0.83
N ALA A 74 -8.06 13.95 0.15
CA ALA A 74 -8.35 15.25 0.77
C ALA A 74 -9.57 15.19 1.72
N GLN A 75 -10.52 14.30 1.46
CA GLN A 75 -11.67 14.04 2.32
C GLN A 75 -11.38 13.05 3.46
N ASN A 76 -10.14 12.57 3.62
CA ASN A 76 -9.75 11.50 4.55
C ASN A 76 -10.54 10.19 4.35
N ARG A 77 -11.02 9.94 3.13
CA ARG A 77 -11.74 8.71 2.77
C ARG A 77 -10.80 7.62 2.27
N VAL A 78 -9.68 8.01 1.68
CA VAL A 78 -8.63 7.09 1.22
C VAL A 78 -7.32 7.47 1.89
N GLU A 79 -6.68 6.50 2.52
CA GLU A 79 -5.27 6.56 2.91
C GLU A 79 -4.43 5.92 1.82
N ILE A 80 -3.41 6.62 1.33
CA ILE A 80 -2.45 6.03 0.39
C ILE A 80 -1.35 5.34 1.19
N LEU A 81 -1.23 4.03 1.00
CA LEU A 81 -0.13 3.24 1.54
C LEU A 81 1.11 3.42 0.66
N GLY A 82 2.26 3.57 1.31
CA GLY A 82 3.57 3.49 0.67
C GLY A 82 3.95 2.04 0.35
N GLY A 83 5.21 1.85 -0.04
CA GLY A 83 5.71 0.56 -0.51
C GLY A 83 7.00 0.75 -1.28
N ALA A 84 7.62 -0.35 -1.69
CA ALA A 84 8.76 -0.26 -2.58
C ALA A 84 8.29 0.11 -3.99
N PHE A 85 8.83 1.18 -4.58
CA PHE A 85 8.29 1.80 -5.81
C PHE A 85 8.07 0.80 -6.96
N TYR A 86 9.05 -0.04 -7.23
CA TYR A 86 9.03 -1.05 -8.29
C TYR A 86 8.63 -2.45 -7.82
N GLU A 87 8.08 -2.57 -6.60
CA GLU A 87 7.62 -3.84 -6.00
C GLU A 87 8.66 -4.98 -5.93
N PRO A 88 9.94 -4.71 -5.62
CA PRO A 88 10.87 -5.79 -5.31
C PRO A 88 10.45 -6.51 -4.02
N ILE A 89 10.79 -7.80 -3.93
CA ILE A 89 10.87 -8.48 -2.64
C ILE A 89 11.99 -7.79 -1.84
N LEU A 90 11.62 -7.05 -0.80
CA LEU A 90 12.58 -6.20 -0.10
C LEU A 90 13.75 -6.99 0.49
N SER A 91 13.51 -8.19 1.04
CA SER A 91 14.56 -8.97 1.71
C SER A 91 15.71 -9.40 0.81
N ILE A 92 15.51 -9.46 -0.51
CA ILE A 92 16.54 -9.96 -1.46
C ILE A 92 17.33 -8.85 -2.15
N ILE A 93 17.10 -7.58 -1.82
CA ILE A 93 17.85 -6.43 -2.38
C ILE A 93 18.72 -5.74 -1.32
N PRO A 94 19.79 -5.02 -1.72
CA PRO A 94 20.64 -4.26 -0.80
C PRO A 94 19.88 -3.18 -0.03
N ASP A 95 20.29 -2.87 1.21
CA ASP A 95 19.63 -1.87 2.07
C ASP A 95 19.53 -0.48 1.44
N ILE A 96 20.54 -0.09 0.67
CA ILE A 96 20.53 1.19 -0.05
C ILE A 96 19.40 1.25 -1.08
N ASP A 97 19.14 0.12 -1.76
CA ASP A 97 18.06 0.00 -2.73
C ASP A 97 16.70 -0.11 -2.03
N LYS A 98 16.61 -0.84 -0.90
CA LYS A 98 15.40 -0.86 -0.06
C LYS A 98 14.99 0.57 0.30
N LEU A 99 15.92 1.35 0.85
CA LEU A 99 15.65 2.72 1.27
C LEU A 99 15.32 3.64 0.07
N GLY A 100 16.03 3.49 -1.05
CA GLY A 100 15.75 4.22 -2.27
C GLY A 100 14.32 3.98 -2.78
N GLN A 101 13.92 2.71 -2.86
CA GLN A 101 12.59 2.29 -3.30
C GLN A 101 11.48 2.86 -2.41
N LEU A 102 11.64 2.80 -1.08
CA LEU A 102 10.66 3.33 -0.13
C LEU A 102 10.58 4.86 -0.22
N ASN A 103 11.72 5.55 -0.32
CA ASN A 103 11.77 7.00 -0.43
C ASN A 103 11.19 7.53 -1.73
N MET A 104 11.35 6.80 -2.85
CA MET A 104 10.73 7.16 -4.13
C MET A 104 9.21 7.18 -4.01
N THR A 105 8.62 6.15 -3.40
CA THR A 105 7.17 6.09 -3.17
C THR A 105 6.72 7.19 -2.21
N ASN A 106 7.43 7.39 -1.09
CA ASN A 106 7.12 8.44 -0.14
C ASN A 106 7.15 9.84 -0.78
N LEU A 107 8.13 10.10 -1.64
CA LEU A 107 8.24 11.35 -2.37
C LEU A 107 7.08 11.53 -3.36
N LEU A 108 6.71 10.47 -4.10
CA LEU A 108 5.55 10.49 -4.99
C LEU A 108 4.28 10.83 -4.19
N ILE A 109 4.03 10.13 -3.08
CA ILE A 109 2.83 10.34 -2.26
C ILE A 109 2.79 11.78 -1.73
N GLN A 110 3.91 12.28 -1.22
CA GLN A 110 4.00 13.63 -0.70
C GLN A 110 3.75 14.69 -1.78
N GLN A 111 4.36 14.55 -2.95
CA GLN A 111 4.24 15.52 -4.04
C GLN A 111 2.86 15.51 -4.68
N ARG A 112 2.26 14.33 -4.80
CA ARG A 112 1.02 14.13 -5.54
C ARG A 112 -0.21 14.28 -4.66
N PHE A 113 -0.21 13.72 -3.46
CA PHE A 113 -1.40 13.71 -2.61
C PHE A 113 -1.33 14.70 -1.44
N SER A 114 -0.22 15.45 -1.30
CA SER A 114 0.05 16.30 -0.12
C SER A 114 -0.13 15.54 1.20
N HIS A 115 0.13 14.23 1.16
CA HIS A 115 -0.07 13.31 2.27
C HIS A 115 1.26 12.64 2.62
N GLN A 116 1.47 12.37 3.89
CA GLN A 116 2.60 11.55 4.33
C GLN A 116 2.05 10.17 4.69
N GLY A 117 2.18 9.22 3.76
CA GLY A 117 1.78 7.84 3.99
C GLY A 117 2.54 7.27 5.19
N LYS A 118 1.81 6.78 6.19
CA LYS A 118 2.40 6.17 7.41
C LYS A 118 2.47 4.66 7.32
N GLY A 119 1.55 4.07 6.56
CA GLY A 119 1.54 2.65 6.26
C GLY A 119 2.31 2.32 5.00
N MET A 120 2.76 1.08 4.88
CA MET A 120 3.21 0.52 3.62
C MET A 120 2.57 -0.83 3.32
N TRP A 121 2.52 -1.21 2.04
CA TRP A 121 2.33 -2.58 1.61
C TRP A 121 3.70 -3.25 1.40
N LEU A 122 3.87 -4.45 1.97
CA LEU A 122 5.08 -5.25 1.76
C LEU A 122 4.84 -6.23 0.60
N ALA A 123 5.60 -6.05 -0.49
CA ALA A 123 5.52 -6.90 -1.67
C ALA A 123 5.62 -8.39 -1.28
N GLU A 124 4.63 -9.17 -1.73
CA GLU A 124 4.48 -10.61 -1.43
C GLU A 124 4.46 -11.01 0.05
N ARG A 125 4.27 -10.05 0.97
CA ARG A 125 4.30 -10.26 2.43
C ARG A 125 5.56 -11.00 2.91
N VAL A 126 6.67 -10.89 2.18
CA VAL A 126 7.94 -11.54 2.56
C VAL A 126 8.60 -10.75 3.69
N TRP A 127 8.31 -11.13 4.93
CA TRP A 127 8.86 -10.52 6.13
C TRP A 127 10.17 -11.17 6.59
N GLU A 128 11.14 -10.34 6.94
CA GLU A 128 12.32 -10.75 7.69
C GLU A 128 12.61 -9.72 8.80
N PRO A 129 13.09 -10.13 10.01
CA PRO A 129 13.25 -9.22 11.14
C PRO A 129 14.09 -7.97 10.85
N HIS A 130 15.14 -8.10 10.03
CA HIS A 130 16.02 -7.00 9.67
C HIS A 130 15.32 -5.88 8.88
N LEU A 131 14.14 -6.16 8.28
CA LEU A 131 13.36 -5.15 7.57
C LEU A 131 12.76 -4.09 8.50
N ALA A 132 12.55 -4.40 9.79
CA ALA A 132 11.97 -3.45 10.75
C ALA A 132 12.77 -2.14 10.80
N LYS A 133 14.11 -2.23 10.84
CA LYS A 133 15.00 -1.07 10.90
C LYS A 133 15.00 -0.24 9.63
N ILE A 134 15.07 -0.88 8.46
CA ILE A 134 15.13 -0.13 7.20
C ILE A 134 13.78 0.53 6.86
N ILE A 135 12.67 -0.14 7.17
CA ILE A 135 11.31 0.39 7.03
C ILE A 135 11.11 1.56 7.99
N GLY A 136 11.48 1.40 9.27
CA GLY A 136 11.41 2.48 10.25
C GLY A 136 12.28 3.69 9.86
N ARG A 137 13.46 3.48 9.29
CA ARG A 137 14.32 4.55 8.76
C ARG A 137 13.70 5.33 7.60
N ALA A 138 12.83 4.70 6.81
CA ALA A 138 12.05 5.36 5.77
C ALA A 138 10.84 6.14 6.32
N GLY A 139 10.65 6.18 7.65
CA GLY A 139 9.56 6.91 8.31
C GLY A 139 8.21 6.18 8.30
N ILE A 140 8.20 4.91 7.90
CA ILE A 140 7.00 4.07 7.86
C ILE A 140 6.73 3.54 9.27
N GLN A 141 5.46 3.59 9.68
CA GLN A 141 5.00 3.32 11.05
C GLN A 141 4.29 1.98 11.20
N TYR A 142 3.70 1.46 10.12
CA TYR A 142 3.00 0.19 10.14
C TYR A 142 2.97 -0.46 8.76
N LEU A 143 2.69 -1.76 8.73
CA LEU A 143 2.38 -2.52 7.52
C LEU A 143 1.48 -3.71 7.88
N PRO A 144 0.61 -4.18 6.98
CA PRO A 144 -0.11 -5.43 7.15
C PRO A 144 0.80 -6.62 6.81
N LEU A 145 0.71 -7.68 7.62
CA LEU A 145 1.22 -9.02 7.33
C LEU A 145 0.04 -10.01 7.41
N ASP A 146 0.28 -11.22 6.93
CA ASP A 146 -0.73 -12.28 7.00
C ASP A 146 -0.79 -12.85 8.43
N ASP A 147 -1.98 -13.23 8.88
CA ASP A 147 -2.20 -13.86 10.19
C ASP A 147 -1.32 -15.11 10.40
N TYR A 148 -1.07 -15.82 9.30
CA TYR A 148 -0.16 -16.96 9.21
C TYR A 148 1.25 -16.66 9.73
N ASP A 149 1.80 -15.47 9.44
CA ASP A 149 3.14 -15.08 9.90
C ASP A 149 3.21 -15.01 11.42
N PHE A 150 2.16 -14.47 12.04
CA PHE A 150 2.04 -14.40 13.50
C PHE A 150 1.79 -15.77 14.13
N MET A 151 0.96 -16.62 13.51
CA MET A 151 0.72 -17.98 14.01
C MET A 151 1.99 -18.82 14.02
N ASN A 152 2.87 -18.64 13.05
CA ASN A 152 4.18 -19.31 13.02
C ASN A 152 5.12 -18.89 14.17
N THR A 153 4.82 -17.79 14.87
CA THR A 153 5.53 -17.38 16.09
C THR A 153 4.93 -17.95 17.38
N GLY A 154 3.82 -18.70 17.29
CA GLY A 154 3.12 -19.32 18.41
C GLY A 154 1.87 -18.58 18.90
N LEU A 155 1.45 -17.51 18.21
CA LEU A 155 0.18 -16.83 18.49
C LEU A 155 -1.01 -17.64 17.99
N ARG A 156 -2.18 -17.46 18.59
CA ARG A 156 -3.43 -18.11 18.16
C ARG A 156 -4.29 -17.10 17.40
N GLU A 157 -5.20 -17.57 16.55
CA GLU A 157 -6.15 -16.71 15.82
C GLU A 157 -6.91 -15.72 16.72
N SER A 158 -7.29 -16.15 17.94
CA SER A 158 -7.97 -15.29 18.91
C SER A 158 -7.14 -14.08 19.38
N ASP A 159 -5.82 -14.17 19.23
CA ASP A 159 -4.87 -13.12 19.62
C ASP A 159 -4.62 -12.13 18.45
N LEU A 160 -5.17 -12.36 17.25
CA LEU A 160 -4.85 -11.61 16.02
C LEU A 160 -5.89 -10.54 15.62
N LEU A 161 -6.76 -10.14 16.55
CA LEU A 161 -7.77 -9.08 16.32
C LEU A 161 -7.24 -7.66 16.63
N GLY A 162 -5.92 -7.48 16.57
CA GLY A 162 -5.23 -6.24 16.91
C GLY A 162 -3.90 -6.10 16.16
N TYR A 163 -3.07 -5.17 16.63
CA TYR A 163 -1.74 -4.92 16.07
C TYR A 163 -0.65 -5.32 17.07
N TYR A 164 0.54 -5.56 16.55
CA TYR A 164 1.73 -5.90 17.32
C TYR A 164 2.86 -4.95 16.95
N ASN A 165 3.77 -4.74 17.90
CA ASN A 165 5.03 -4.05 17.63
C ASN A 165 6.11 -5.07 17.29
N THR A 166 7.02 -4.69 16.41
CA THR A 166 8.25 -5.43 16.10
C THR A 166 9.43 -4.46 16.14
N GLU A 167 10.62 -4.99 16.43
CA GLU A 167 11.84 -4.20 16.56
C GLU A 167 13.02 -4.94 15.92
N GLU A 168 14.06 -4.18 15.57
CA GLU A 168 15.39 -4.72 15.28
C GLU A 168 16.44 -3.71 15.78
N ASN A 169 17.54 -4.24 16.33
CA ASN A 169 18.57 -3.47 17.04
C ASN A 169 19.62 -2.86 16.07
#